data_AF-A0A7V3J1A3-F1
#
_entry.id   AF-A0A7V3J1A3-F1
#
_cell.length_a   1.000
_cell.length_b   1.000
_cell.length_c   1.000
_cell.angle_alpha   90.00
_cell.angle_beta   90.00
_cell.angle_gamma   90.00
#
_symmetry.space_group_name_H-M   'P 1'
#
loop_
_entity.id
_entity.type
_entity.pdbx_description
1 polymer ?
#
loop_
_entity_poly.entity_id
_entity_poly.type
_entity_poly.pdbx_seq_one_letter_code
_entity_poly.pdbx_strand_id
1 'polypeptide(L)'
;MKEKQQNAFRIHYVEGTDTVCRAVRGAAIAVAVAMLVAVGSSPRSLAAVAPPTTGTAVASIQPANGQVVGVASPIIVWFTGAVADRAAAERSIKVISPRRVTGRFTWIDDTVVQWTPERYWPAHTRVTVQVRGLS
;
A
#
# COMPACT_ATOMS: atom_id res chain seq x y z
N MET A 1 -34.88 -5.59 -7.34
CA MET A 1 -33.43 -5.40 -7.59
C MET A 1 -32.83 -4.08 -7.08
N LYS A 2 -33.60 -3.10 -6.55
CA LYS A 2 -33.06 -1.80 -6.11
C LYS A 2 -32.43 -1.81 -4.70
N GLU A 3 -32.73 -2.81 -3.88
CA GLU A 3 -32.33 -2.84 -2.46
C GLU A 3 -30.85 -3.17 -2.23
N LYS A 4 -30.24 -3.99 -3.11
CA LYS A 4 -28.79 -4.30 -3.01
C LYS A 4 -27.89 -3.06 -3.20
N GLN A 5 -28.36 -2.05 -3.92
CA GLN A 5 -27.62 -0.80 -4.15
C GLN A 5 -27.86 0.24 -3.04
N GLN A 6 -28.96 0.11 -2.28
CA GLN A 6 -29.26 0.99 -1.15
C GLN A 6 -28.46 0.63 0.11
N ASN A 7 -27.93 -0.58 0.20
CA ASN A 7 -27.06 -0.98 1.30
C ASN A 7 -25.66 -1.29 0.77
N ALA A 8 -25.07 -0.32 0.08
CA ALA A 8 -23.80 -0.50 -0.61
C ALA A 8 -22.77 0.55 -0.23
N PHE A 9 -21.49 0.15 -0.28
CA PHE A 9 -20.35 1.03 -0.03
C PHE A 9 -19.45 1.09 -1.26
N ARG A 10 -18.72 2.20 -1.41
CA ARG A 10 -17.81 2.44 -2.53
C ARG A 10 -16.36 2.26 -2.11
N ILE A 11 -15.62 1.42 -2.83
CA ILE A 11 -14.18 1.24 -2.63
C ILE A 11 -13.40 2.37 -3.30
N HIS A 12 -12.37 2.89 -2.64
CA HIS A 12 -11.34 3.72 -3.25
C HIS A 12 -9.95 3.14 -2.97
N TYR A 13 -9.20 2.85 -4.02
CA TYR A 13 -7.79 2.50 -3.90
C TYR A 13 -6.93 3.75 -3.94
N VAL A 14 -5.96 3.79 -3.02
CA VAL A 14 -4.85 4.73 -3.11
C VAL A 14 -3.61 3.87 -3.16
N GLU A 15 -2.96 3.85 -4.32
CA GLU A 15 -1.60 3.31 -4.42
C GLU A 15 -0.73 4.19 -3.54
N GLY A 16 -0.11 3.59 -2.54
CA GLY A 16 0.86 4.26 -1.68
C GLY A 16 2.13 4.50 -2.47
N THR A 17 2.09 5.33 -3.51
CA THR A 17 3.28 5.83 -4.15
C THR A 17 4.02 6.68 -3.13
N ASP A 18 5.26 6.25 -2.92
CA ASP A 18 6.22 6.73 -1.94
C ASP A 18 6.16 8.25 -1.77
N THR A 19 5.60 8.70 -0.65
CA THR A 19 5.83 10.07 -0.13
C THR A 19 7.25 10.19 0.45
N VAL A 20 8.20 9.41 -0.07
CA VAL A 20 9.61 9.40 0.26
C VAL A 20 10.37 9.48 -1.06
N CYS A 21 10.28 10.61 -1.75
CA CYS A 21 11.29 11.08 -2.74
C CYS A 21 10.97 12.45 -3.37
N ARG A 22 10.19 13.33 -2.72
CA ARG A 22 10.02 14.73 -3.18
C ARG A 22 10.82 15.75 -2.36
N ALA A 23 11.94 15.34 -1.78
CA ALA A 23 12.82 16.22 -1.00
C ALA A 23 14.24 16.39 -1.59
N VAL A 24 14.54 15.83 -2.77
CA VAL A 24 15.88 15.94 -3.37
C VAL A 24 15.81 16.36 -4.84
N ARG A 25 15.30 17.56 -5.10
CA ARG A 25 15.75 18.38 -6.25
C ARG A 25 15.76 19.85 -5.83
N GLY A 26 16.43 20.11 -4.70
CA GLY A 26 16.95 21.43 -4.39
C GLY A 26 18.11 21.72 -5.34
N ALA A 27 17.90 22.69 -6.21
CA ALA A 27 18.84 23.50 -6.96
C ALA A 27 20.33 23.07 -6.94
N ALA A 28 20.79 22.55 -8.08
CA ALA A 28 22.19 22.71 -8.45
C ALA A 28 22.40 24.17 -8.89
N ILE A 29 22.93 25.01 -7.99
CA ILE A 29 23.58 26.27 -8.38
C ILE A 29 25.02 26.20 -7.86
N ALA A 30 25.95 26.10 -8.80
CA ALA A 30 27.37 26.19 -8.56
C ALA A 30 27.73 27.60 -8.06
N VAL A 31 28.39 27.68 -6.91
CA VAL A 31 29.23 28.83 -6.56
C VAL A 31 30.54 28.27 -6.03
N ALA A 32 31.58 28.40 -6.85
CA ALA A 32 32.95 28.09 -6.51
C ALA A 32 33.61 29.34 -5.90
N VAL A 33 34.13 29.26 -4.68
CA VAL A 33 35.28 30.06 -4.23
C VAL A 33 36.07 29.25 -3.19
N ALA A 34 37.38 29.13 -3.43
CA ALA A 34 38.36 28.26 -2.80
C ALA A 34 38.78 28.66 -1.36
N MET A 35 39.24 27.69 -0.54
CA MET A 35 40.54 27.72 0.19
C MET A 35 40.94 26.32 0.73
N LEU A 36 42.23 25.99 0.55
CA LEU A 36 43.07 24.87 1.04
C LEU A 36 42.96 24.71 2.59
N VAL A 37 43.00 23.56 3.32
CA VAL A 37 43.89 22.37 3.34
C VAL A 37 43.24 21.28 4.25
N ALA A 38 43.63 20.01 4.03
CA ALA A 38 43.85 18.94 5.03
C ALA A 38 42.87 17.73 5.08
N VAL A 39 43.51 16.57 4.94
CA VAL A 39 43.10 15.20 5.30
C VAL A 39 42.10 14.51 4.37
N GLY A 40 42.66 13.57 3.61
CA GLY A 40 41.93 12.61 2.81
C GLY A 40 40.98 11.78 3.66
N SER A 41 39.70 11.88 3.34
CA SER A 41 38.72 10.83 3.60
C SER A 41 37.89 10.73 2.33
N SER A 42 38.26 9.82 1.43
CA SER A 42 37.40 9.45 0.31
C SER A 42 36.03 9.12 0.89
N PRO A 43 34.93 9.76 0.46
CA PRO A 43 33.62 9.28 0.84
C PRO A 43 33.54 7.85 0.30
N ARG A 44 33.36 6.87 1.20
CA ARG A 44 32.94 5.54 0.80
C ARG A 44 31.61 5.78 0.10
N SER A 45 31.60 5.71 -1.24
CA SER A 45 30.37 5.51 -1.99
C SER A 45 29.76 4.23 -1.44
N LEU A 46 28.83 4.36 -0.50
CA LEU A 46 27.84 3.35 -0.25
C LEU A 46 27.01 3.33 -1.53
N ALA A 47 27.43 2.52 -2.48
CA ALA A 47 26.53 2.05 -3.52
C ALA A 47 25.39 1.38 -2.74
N ALA A 48 24.28 2.09 -2.59
CA ALA A 48 23.03 1.47 -2.19
C ALA A 48 22.71 0.49 -3.31
N VAL A 49 23.12 -0.77 -3.13
CA VAL A 49 22.56 -1.87 -3.89
C VAL A 49 21.09 -1.85 -3.49
N ALA A 50 20.25 -1.25 -4.34
CA ALA A 50 18.83 -1.48 -4.27
C ALA A 50 18.68 -3.01 -4.28
N PRO A 51 18.09 -3.63 -3.25
CA PRO A 51 17.84 -5.05 -3.31
C PRO A 51 17.09 -5.33 -4.61
N PRO A 52 17.43 -6.40 -5.35
CA PRO A 52 16.63 -6.76 -6.50
C PRO A 52 15.19 -6.86 -6.01
N THR A 53 14.26 -6.16 -6.67
CA THR A 53 12.82 -6.25 -6.39
C THR A 53 12.34 -7.65 -6.82
N THR A 54 12.87 -8.68 -6.18
CA THR A 54 12.33 -10.04 -6.16
C THR A 54 11.33 -10.12 -5.02
N GLY A 55 10.50 -9.08 -4.89
CA GLY A 55 9.45 -8.95 -3.89
C GLY A 55 8.12 -9.28 -4.55
N THR A 56 7.34 -10.13 -3.89
CA THR A 56 5.96 -10.44 -4.28
C THR A 56 5.13 -9.15 -4.28
N ALA A 57 4.63 -8.73 -5.44
CA ALA A 57 3.85 -7.50 -5.60
C ALA A 57 2.34 -7.78 -5.51
N VAL A 58 1.53 -6.73 -5.34
CA VAL A 58 0.07 -6.86 -5.43
C VAL A 58 -0.33 -6.99 -6.89
N ALA A 59 -0.95 -8.12 -7.25
CA ALA A 59 -1.45 -8.38 -8.60
C ALA A 59 -2.82 -7.73 -8.83
N SER A 60 -3.73 -7.84 -7.86
CA SER A 60 -5.07 -7.25 -7.97
C SER A 60 -5.75 -7.14 -6.62
N ILE A 61 -6.78 -6.30 -6.53
CA ILE A 61 -7.61 -6.17 -5.34
C ILE A 61 -9.09 -6.12 -5.74
N GLN A 62 -9.91 -6.90 -5.03
CA GLN A 62 -11.37 -6.86 -5.15
C GLN A 62 -12.00 -6.41 -3.83
N PRO A 63 -13.12 -5.68 -3.87
CA PRO A 63 -13.83 -5.19 -5.07
C PRO A 63 -13.04 -4.14 -5.86
N ALA A 64 -13.34 -3.93 -7.15
CA ALA A 64 -12.58 -2.97 -7.98
C ALA A 64 -12.70 -1.51 -7.51
N ASN A 65 -11.76 -0.65 -7.94
CA ASN A 65 -11.78 0.77 -7.58
C ASN A 65 -13.09 1.43 -8.02
N GLY A 66 -13.70 2.23 -7.13
CA GLY A 66 -14.97 2.91 -7.40
C GLY A 66 -16.20 1.98 -7.42
N GLN A 67 -16.02 0.66 -7.29
CA GLN A 67 -17.11 -0.30 -7.32
C GLN A 67 -18.00 -0.13 -6.09
N VAL A 68 -19.31 -0.22 -6.33
CA VAL A 68 -20.34 -0.20 -5.30
C VAL A 68 -20.76 -1.64 -5.02
N VAL A 69 -20.56 -2.10 -3.79
CA VAL A 69 -20.87 -3.47 -3.37
C VAL A 69 -21.65 -3.50 -2.06
N GLY A 70 -22.33 -4.62 -1.78
CA GLY A 70 -23.12 -4.77 -0.56
C GLY A 70 -22.28 -4.72 0.73
N VAL A 71 -22.92 -4.37 1.85
CA VAL A 71 -22.26 -4.17 3.17
C VAL A 71 -21.55 -5.39 3.78
N ALA A 72 -21.76 -6.59 3.25
CA ALA A 72 -21.11 -7.82 3.72
C ALA A 72 -19.89 -8.22 2.87
N SER A 73 -19.50 -7.39 1.90
CA SER A 73 -18.44 -7.77 0.96
C SER A 73 -17.05 -7.72 1.62
N PRO A 74 -16.25 -8.79 1.52
CA PRO A 74 -14.85 -8.76 1.95
C PRO A 74 -13.99 -7.98 0.95
N ILE A 75 -12.75 -7.69 1.35
CA ILE A 75 -11.69 -7.17 0.49
C ILE A 75 -10.69 -8.30 0.25
N ILE A 76 -10.41 -8.64 -1.00
CA ILE A 76 -9.50 -9.73 -1.36
C ILE A 76 -8.32 -9.14 -2.12
N VAL A 77 -7.10 -9.46 -1.70
CA VAL A 77 -5.85 -9.03 -2.30
C VAL A 77 -5.15 -10.26 -2.87
N TRP A 78 -4.85 -10.21 -4.17
CA TRP A 78 -4.02 -11.20 -4.84
C TRP A 78 -2.61 -10.66 -5.01
N PHE A 79 -1.64 -11.53 -4.81
CA PHE A 79 -0.24 -11.27 -5.00
C PHE A 79 0.30 -11.94 -6.27
N THR A 80 1.38 -11.39 -6.85
CA THR A 80 2.00 -11.91 -8.08
C THR A 80 2.76 -13.23 -7.86
N GLY A 81 3.00 -13.60 -6.60
CA GLY A 81 3.73 -14.81 -6.19
C GLY A 81 3.41 -15.18 -4.74
N ALA A 82 4.01 -16.27 -4.27
CA ALA A 82 3.83 -16.72 -2.88
C ALA A 82 4.41 -15.69 -1.90
N VAL A 83 3.66 -15.40 -0.84
CA VAL A 83 4.09 -14.47 0.21
C VAL A 83 4.83 -15.23 1.31
N ALA A 84 6.14 -14.97 1.43
CA ALA A 84 6.97 -15.58 2.47
C ALA A 84 6.67 -15.02 3.87
N ASP A 85 6.50 -13.69 4.00
CA ASP A 85 6.12 -13.03 5.25
C ASP A 85 4.68 -12.50 5.18
N ARG A 86 3.76 -13.35 5.65
CA ARG A 86 2.33 -13.03 5.73
C ARG A 86 2.04 -11.86 6.66
N ALA A 87 2.79 -11.71 7.75
CA ALA A 87 2.58 -10.61 8.70
C ALA A 87 3.04 -9.27 8.12
N ALA A 88 4.10 -9.24 7.32
CA ALA A 88 4.51 -8.05 6.57
C ALA A 88 3.44 -7.66 5.52
N ALA A 89 2.89 -8.64 4.80
CA ALA A 89 1.79 -8.42 3.86
C ALA A 89 0.54 -7.86 4.52
N GLU A 90 0.12 -8.39 5.68
CA GLU A 90 -1.02 -7.85 6.42
C GLU A 90 -0.77 -6.40 6.90
N ARG A 91 0.45 -6.09 7.35
CA ARG A 91 0.82 -4.72 7.77
C ARG A 91 0.86 -3.72 6.63
N SER A 92 1.11 -4.18 5.40
CA SER A 92 1.14 -3.31 4.23
C SER A 92 -0.26 -2.89 3.78
N ILE A 93 -1.30 -3.65 4.17
CA ILE A 93 -2.70 -3.40 3.85
C ILE A 93 -3.37 -2.59 4.96
N LYS A 94 -3.86 -1.40 4.62
CA LYS A 94 -4.62 -0.53 5.52
C LYS A 94 -6.00 -0.24 4.97
N VAL A 95 -7.02 -0.59 5.76
CA VAL A 95 -8.43 -0.33 5.43
C VAL A 95 -8.94 0.83 6.30
N ILE A 96 -9.44 1.87 5.65
CA ILE A 96 -9.93 3.09 6.30
C ILE A 96 -11.41 3.23 6.00
N SER A 97 -12.22 3.32 7.05
CA SER A 97 -13.68 3.47 6.96
C SER A 97 -14.20 4.54 7.95
N PRO A 98 -15.34 5.20 7.67
CA PRO A 98 -15.84 6.30 8.50
C PRO A 98 -16.17 5.91 9.94
N ARG A 99 -16.50 4.64 10.19
CA ARG A 99 -16.79 4.12 11.55
C ARG A 99 -15.65 3.28 12.13
N ARG A 100 -14.45 3.33 11.54
CA ARG A 100 -13.29 2.51 11.95
C ARG A 100 -13.67 1.05 12.16
N VAL A 101 -14.37 0.47 11.17
CA VAL A 101 -14.74 -0.94 11.19
C VAL A 101 -13.48 -1.78 11.24
N THR A 102 -13.36 -2.58 12.29
CA THR A 102 -12.32 -3.58 12.47
C THR A 102 -12.64 -4.82 11.65
N GLY A 103 -11.60 -5.59 11.33
CA GLY A 103 -11.72 -6.79 10.52
C GLY A 103 -10.53 -7.71 10.73
N ARG A 104 -10.61 -8.88 10.11
CA ARG A 104 -9.62 -9.94 10.23
C ARG A 104 -9.07 -10.30 8.86
N PHE A 105 -7.76 -10.50 8.79
CA PHE A 105 -7.11 -11.13 7.64
C PHE A 105 -7.21 -12.64 7.72
N THR A 106 -7.52 -13.28 6.60
CA THR A 106 -7.56 -14.73 6.43
C THR A 106 -6.83 -15.06 5.14
N TRP A 107 -5.80 -15.90 5.24
CA TRP A 107 -5.09 -16.40 4.06
C TRP A 107 -5.89 -17.54 3.46
N ILE A 108 -6.32 -17.36 2.22
CA ILE A 108 -7.04 -18.39 1.45
C ILE A 108 -6.03 -19.31 0.76
N ASP A 109 -4.90 -18.75 0.34
CA ASP A 109 -3.77 -19.45 -0.27
C ASP A 109 -2.48 -18.64 -0.02
N ASP A 110 -1.31 -19.14 -0.42
CA ASP A 110 -0.01 -18.46 -0.29
C ASP A 110 0.08 -17.14 -1.07
N THR A 111 -0.82 -16.94 -2.03
CA THR A 111 -0.89 -15.75 -2.90
C THR A 111 -2.14 -14.90 -2.67
N VAL A 112 -3.06 -15.32 -1.78
CA VAL A 112 -4.37 -14.69 -1.63
C VAL A 112 -4.69 -14.45 -0.16
N VAL A 113 -4.87 -13.17 0.19
CA VAL A 113 -5.35 -12.77 1.51
C VAL A 113 -6.71 -12.08 1.40
N GLN A 114 -7.63 -12.47 2.27
CA GLN A 114 -8.95 -11.88 2.41
C GLN A 114 -9.04 -11.12 3.72
N TRP A 115 -9.40 -9.84 3.65
CA TRP A 115 -9.80 -9.05 4.79
C TRP A 115 -11.33 -9.05 4.91
N THR A 116 -11.85 -9.49 6.06
CA THR A 116 -13.29 -9.57 6.34
C THR A 116 -13.63 -8.65 7.51
N PRO A 117 -14.63 -7.75 7.38
CA PRO A 117 -15.01 -6.89 8.48
C PRO A 117 -15.72 -7.71 9.58
N GLU A 118 -15.48 -7.36 10.85
CA GLU A 118 -16.16 -8.01 12.00
C GLU A 118 -17.64 -7.63 12.11
N ARG A 119 -18.00 -6.46 11.55
CA ARG A 119 -19.36 -5.93 11.48
C ARG A 119 -19.62 -5.44 10.07
N TYR A 120 -20.87 -5.48 9.63
CA TYR A 120 -21.22 -4.95 8.30
C TYR A 120 -20.70 -3.52 8.08
N TRP A 121 -20.30 -3.26 6.84
CA TRP A 121 -19.94 -1.92 6.41
C TRP A 121 -21.12 -0.97 6.62
N PRO A 122 -20.89 0.28 7.02
CA PRO A 122 -21.99 1.23 7.08
C PRO A 122 -22.49 1.53 5.67
N ALA A 123 -23.81 1.54 5.50
CA ALA A 123 -24.45 1.83 4.22
C ALA A 123 -24.00 3.19 3.66
N HIS A 124 -23.92 3.30 2.33
CA HIS A 124 -23.60 4.54 1.63
C HIS A 124 -22.26 5.18 2.02
N THR A 125 -21.31 4.38 2.53
CA THR A 125 -19.99 4.88 2.90
C THR A 125 -18.94 4.66 1.83
N ARG A 126 -17.87 5.45 1.93
CA ARG A 126 -16.65 5.25 1.18
C ARG A 126 -15.65 4.50 2.06
N VAL A 127 -15.14 3.38 1.57
CA VAL A 127 -14.07 2.62 2.20
C VAL A 127 -12.82 2.80 1.36
N THR A 128 -11.74 3.26 1.99
CA THR A 128 -10.44 3.43 1.32
C THR A 128 -9.55 2.27 1.68
N VAL A 129 -8.95 1.63 0.67
CA VAL A 129 -7.97 0.57 0.85
C VAL A 129 -6.63 1.09 0.33
N GLN A 130 -5.63 1.05 1.20
CA GLN A 130 -4.26 1.40 0.88
C GLN A 130 -3.43 0.12 0.97
N VAL A 131 -2.66 -0.17 -0.07
CA VAL A 131 -1.67 -1.24 0.00
C VAL A 131 -0.32 -0.65 -0.33
N ARG A 132 0.66 -0.89 0.54
CA ARG A 132 2.06 -0.54 0.31
C ARG A 132 2.75 -1.72 -0.38
N GLY A 133 3.66 -1.42 -1.31
CA GLY A 133 4.48 -2.43 -1.95
C GLY A 133 5.27 -3.23 -0.90
N LEU A 134 5.39 -4.54 -1.11
CA LEU A 134 6.29 -5.39 -0.35
C LEU A 134 7.64 -5.31 -1.04
N SER A 135 8.49 -4.40 -0.57
CA SER A 135 9.86 -4.18 -1.07
C SER A 135 10.88 -4.89 -0.21
#